data_AF-A0A1G6W610-F1
#
_entry.id   AF-A0A1G6W610-F1
#
_cell.length_a   1.000
_cell.length_b   1.000
_cell.length_c   1.000
_cell.angle_alpha   90.00
_cell.angle_beta   90.00
_cell.angle_gamma   90.00
#
_symmetry.space_group_name_H-M   'P 1'
#
loop_
_entity.id
_entity.type
_entity.pdbx_description
1 polymer ?
#
loop_
_entity_poly.entity_id
_entity_poly.type
_entity_poly.pdbx_seq_one_letter_code
_entity_poly.pdbx_strand_id
1 'polypeptide(L)'
;MSGGKASFPTDRLYPSERRAGRWLDMLRACDARRAGASQRQIAAAIFGADRAAQDWAGRSDYLRLRVQRLVRGADHMAARGYRDLLR
;
A
#
# COMPACT_ATOMS: atom_id res chain seq x y z
N MET A 1 6.53 -23.80 44.19
CA MET A 1 5.28 -24.35 43.62
C MET A 1 4.31 -23.17 43.52
N SER A 2 3.78 -22.69 42.41
CA SER A 2 3.74 -23.08 41.00
C SER A 2 3.91 -21.79 40.19
N GLY A 3 4.77 -21.73 39.19
CA GLY A 3 4.42 -22.19 37.84
C GLY A 3 4.18 -20.96 36.97
N GLY A 4 5.28 -20.35 36.50
CA GLY A 4 5.26 -19.19 35.61
C GLY A 4 4.53 -19.53 34.31
N LYS A 5 3.55 -18.71 33.95
CA LYS A 5 2.93 -18.78 32.62
C LYS A 5 3.99 -18.42 31.59
N ALA A 6 4.44 -19.40 30.83
CA ALA A 6 5.16 -19.15 29.59
C ALA A 6 4.22 -18.34 28.68
N SER A 7 4.55 -17.07 28.45
CA SER A 7 3.88 -16.20 27.51
C SER A 7 4.33 -16.62 26.11
N PHE A 8 3.42 -17.19 25.31
CA PHE A 8 3.73 -17.52 23.92
C PHE A 8 3.94 -16.22 23.14
N PRO A 9 5.06 -16.04 22.42
CA PRO A 9 5.22 -14.91 21.52
C PRO A 9 4.20 -15.04 20.38
N THR A 10 3.43 -13.99 20.12
CA THR A 10 2.44 -13.94 19.04
C THR A 10 3.13 -14.21 17.70
N ASP A 11 2.96 -15.43 17.25
CA ASP A 11 3.75 -16.15 16.25
C ASP A 11 3.57 -15.53 14.84
N ARG A 12 4.36 -14.51 14.52
CA ARG A 12 4.63 -14.15 13.13
C ARG A 12 5.71 -15.11 12.63
N LEU A 13 5.29 -16.13 11.88
CA LEU A 13 6.20 -17.11 11.25
C LEU A 13 7.25 -16.45 10.33
N TYR A 14 7.03 -15.20 9.90
CA TYR A 14 7.98 -14.40 9.14
C TYR A 14 8.03 -12.95 9.65
N PRO A 15 9.21 -12.31 9.66
CA PRO A 15 9.33 -10.88 9.88
C PRO A 15 8.40 -10.13 8.92
N SER A 16 7.75 -9.06 9.38
CA SER A 16 6.95 -8.24 8.46
C SER A 16 7.86 -7.68 7.38
N GLU A 17 7.69 -8.16 6.15
CA GLU A 17 8.41 -7.65 4.99
C GLU A 17 8.19 -6.14 4.94
N ARG A 18 9.28 -5.35 5.04
CA ARG A 18 9.20 -3.89 5.14
C ARG A 18 8.48 -3.29 3.92
N ARG A 19 8.50 -4.01 2.81
CA ARG A 19 7.83 -3.64 1.55
C ARG A 19 6.35 -4.03 1.48
N ALA A 20 5.84 -4.88 2.38
CA ALA A 20 4.48 -5.41 2.32
C ALA A 20 3.39 -4.32 2.28
N GLY A 21 3.56 -3.25 3.07
CA GLY A 21 2.62 -2.13 3.04
C GLY A 21 2.55 -1.45 1.66
N ARG A 22 3.69 -1.30 0.99
CA ARG A 22 3.75 -0.74 -0.36
C ARG A 22 3.10 -1.67 -1.39
N TRP A 23 3.27 -2.98 -1.25
CA TRP A 23 2.61 -3.95 -2.15
C TRP A 23 1.10 -3.93 -1.97
N LEU A 24 0.62 -3.83 -0.73
CA LEU A 24 -0.81 -3.67 -0.46
C LEU A 24 -1.37 -2.39 -1.09
N ASP A 25 -0.66 -1.27 -0.98
CA ASP A 25 -1.05 -0.02 -1.63
C ASP A 25 -1.07 -0.15 -3.17
N MET A 26 -0.13 -0.89 -3.76
CA MET A 26 -0.12 -1.17 -5.20
C MET A 26 -1.29 -2.05 -5.63
N LEU A 27 -1.66 -3.05 -4.83
CA LEU A 27 -2.83 -3.89 -5.09
C LEU A 27 -4.12 -3.06 -5.04
N ARG A 28 -4.31 -2.26 -3.99
CA ARG A 28 -5.45 -1.33 -3.87
C ARG A 28 -5.51 -0.35 -5.03
N ALA A 29 -4.36 0.18 -5.46
CA ALA A 29 -4.29 1.05 -6.63
C ALA A 29 -4.69 0.32 -7.92
N CYS A 30 -4.30 -0.96 -8.08
CA CYS A 30 -4.71 -1.79 -9.22
C CYS A 30 -6.24 -1.97 -9.25
N ASP A 31 -6.84 -2.36 -8.12
CA ASP A 31 -8.28 -2.58 -8.00
C ASP A 31 -9.06 -1.30 -8.28
N ALA A 32 -8.65 -0.19 -7.66
CA ALA A 32 -9.27 1.11 -7.90
C ALA A 32 -9.14 1.56 -9.37
N ARG A 33 -8.00 1.31 -10.02
CA ARG A 33 -7.83 1.58 -11.46
C ARG A 33 -8.73 0.74 -12.34
N ARG A 34 -8.88 -0.56 -12.03
CA ARG A 34 -9.80 -1.46 -12.74
C ARG A 34 -11.25 -1.02 -12.58
N ALA A 35 -11.58 -0.40 -11.45
CA ALA A 35 -12.87 0.24 -11.19
C ALA A 35 -13.04 1.62 -11.85
N GLY A 36 -12.06 2.11 -12.64
CA GLY A 36 -12.13 3.41 -13.32
C GLY A 36 -11.85 4.61 -12.41
N ALA A 37 -11.31 4.42 -11.21
CA ALA A 37 -11.01 5.51 -10.30
C ALA A 37 -9.92 6.44 -10.85
N SER A 38 -10.13 7.74 -10.68
CA SER A 38 -9.10 8.76 -10.91
C SER A 38 -7.97 8.65 -9.89
N GLN A 39 -6.79 9.19 -10.20
CA GLN A 39 -5.67 9.19 -9.25
C GLN A 39 -6.01 9.89 -7.92
N ARG A 40 -6.89 10.90 -7.94
CA ARG A 40 -7.36 11.56 -6.70
C ARG A 40 -8.20 10.62 -5.84
N GLN A 41 -9.10 9.86 -6.44
CA GLN A 41 -9.91 8.86 -5.74
C GLN A 41 -9.04 7.72 -5.20
N ILE A 42 -8.01 7.31 -5.95
CA ILE A 42 -6.99 6.35 -5.48
C ILE A 42 -6.26 6.90 -4.25
N ALA A 43 -5.88 8.18 -4.26
CA ALA A 43 -5.25 8.82 -3.12
C ALA A 43 -6.16 8.80 -1.88
N ALA A 44 -7.44 9.11 -2.05
CA ALA A 44 -8.42 9.10 -0.97
C ALA A 44 -8.63 7.69 -0.40
N ALA A 45 -8.70 6.66 -1.25
CA ALA A 45 -8.87 5.28 -0.82
C ALA A 45 -7.66 4.73 -0.06
N ILE A 46 -6.44 5.15 -0.41
CA ILE A 46 -5.20 4.62 0.18
C ILE A 46 -4.75 5.44 1.41
N PHE A 47 -4.86 6.77 1.34
CA PHE A 47 -4.29 7.69 2.33
C PHE A 47 -5.34 8.43 3.16
N GLY A 48 -6.63 8.22 2.88
CA GLY A 48 -7.75 8.91 3.51
C GLY A 48 -8.23 10.13 2.72
N ALA A 49 -9.54 10.38 2.77
CA ALA A 49 -10.19 11.47 2.04
C ALA A 49 -9.69 12.86 2.48
N ASP A 50 -9.51 13.08 3.78
CA ASP A 50 -9.07 14.38 4.32
C ASP A 50 -7.68 14.75 3.84
N ARG A 51 -6.75 13.79 3.88
CA ARG A 51 -5.39 13.99 3.39
C ARG A 51 -5.37 14.19 1.88
N ALA A 52 -6.14 13.41 1.13
CA ALA A 52 -6.28 13.61 -0.30
C ALA A 52 -6.90 14.98 -0.63
N ALA A 53 -7.84 15.49 0.17
CA ALA A 53 -8.40 16.81 -0.02
C ALA A 53 -7.36 17.92 0.22
N GLN A 54 -6.57 17.81 1.29
CA GLN A 54 -5.56 18.80 1.67
C GLN A 54 -4.34 18.80 0.72
N ASP A 55 -3.80 17.62 0.41
CA ASP A 55 -2.49 17.51 -0.26
C ASP A 55 -2.60 17.44 -1.78
N TRP A 56 -3.74 17.06 -2.37
CA TRP A 56 -3.85 16.80 -3.82
C TRP A 56 -3.65 18.06 -4.68
N ALA A 57 -4.09 19.21 -4.16
CA ALA A 57 -3.85 20.53 -4.74
C ALA A 57 -3.02 21.42 -3.79
N GLY A 58 -2.35 20.79 -2.81
CA GLY A 58 -1.53 21.50 -1.85
C GLY A 58 -0.24 22.05 -2.47
N ARG A 59 0.59 22.66 -1.62
CA ARG A 59 1.86 23.30 -2.04
C ARG A 59 2.91 22.32 -2.58
N SER A 60 2.72 21.01 -2.37
CA SER A 60 3.68 19.97 -2.76
C SER A 60 3.05 18.92 -3.67
N ASP A 61 3.79 18.50 -4.71
CA ASP A 61 3.42 17.39 -5.58
C ASP A 61 3.66 16.01 -4.97
N TYR A 62 4.10 15.93 -3.71
CA TYR A 62 4.48 14.68 -3.08
C TYR A 62 3.39 13.61 -3.17
N LEU A 63 2.13 13.94 -2.82
CA LEU A 63 1.04 12.97 -2.84
C LEU A 63 0.72 12.51 -4.27
N ARG A 64 0.67 13.45 -5.24
CA ARG A 64 0.44 13.13 -6.65
C ARG A 64 1.52 12.19 -7.19
N LEU A 65 2.79 12.52 -6.96
CA LEU A 65 3.92 11.70 -7.40
C LEU A 65 3.94 10.32 -6.72
N ARG A 66 3.59 10.25 -5.43
CA ARG A 66 3.46 8.99 -4.70
C ARG A 66 2.39 8.09 -5.32
N VAL A 67 1.21 8.65 -5.61
CA VAL A 67 0.11 7.91 -6.25
C VAL A 67 0.48 7.50 -7.67
N GLN A 68 1.12 8.36 -8.45
CA GLN A 68 1.58 8.03 -9.80
C GLN A 68 2.56 6.84 -9.79
N ARG A 69 3.47 6.78 -8.82
CA ARG A 69 4.40 5.65 -8.66
C ARG A 69 3.69 4.36 -8.24
N LEU A 70 2.67 4.46 -7.38
CA LEU A 70 1.84 3.30 -7.01
C LEU A 70 1.09 2.76 -8.22
N VAL A 71 0.47 3.64 -9.02
CA VAL A 71 -0.22 3.26 -10.26
C VAL A 71 0.72 2.60 -11.25
N ARG A 72 1.90 3.19 -11.53
CA ARG A 72 2.89 2.58 -12.43
C ARG A 72 3.37 1.22 -11.92
N GLY A 73 3.60 1.09 -10.62
CA GLY A 73 3.94 -0.19 -10.00
C GLY A 73 2.82 -1.21 -10.15
N ALA A 74 1.57 -0.80 -9.95
CA ALA A 74 0.39 -1.65 -10.09
C ALA A 74 0.22 -2.15 -11.52
N ASP A 75 0.40 -1.27 -12.52
CA ASP A 75 0.34 -1.62 -13.94
C ASP A 75 1.45 -2.65 -14.29
N HIS A 76 2.68 -2.44 -13.80
CA HIS A 76 3.81 -3.37 -13.99
C HIS A 76 3.53 -4.74 -13.36
N MET A 77 3.06 -4.74 -12.11
CA MET A 77 2.70 -5.95 -11.37
C MET A 77 1.61 -6.76 -12.09
N ALA A 78 0.57 -6.08 -12.58
CA ALA A 78 -0.56 -6.71 -13.28
C ALA A 78 -0.18 -7.27 -14.65
N ALA A 79 0.77 -6.65 -15.35
CA ALA A 79 1.18 -7.07 -16.69
C ALA A 79 1.90 -8.43 -16.67
N ARG A 80 2.97 -8.58 -15.89
CA ARG A 80 3.68 -9.84 -15.55
C ARG A 80 4.65 -9.70 -14.36
N GLY A 81 4.68 -8.53 -13.70
CA GLY A 81 5.71 -8.13 -12.74
C GLY A 81 5.50 -8.58 -11.29
N TYR A 82 4.46 -9.35 -10.97
CA TYR A 82 4.26 -9.84 -9.58
C TYR A 82 5.42 -10.73 -9.09
N ARG A 83 6.13 -11.40 -10.00
CA ARG A 83 7.35 -12.17 -9.68
C ARG A 83 8.50 -11.28 -9.22
N ASP A 84 8.55 -10.02 -9.66
CA ASP A 84 9.59 -9.06 -9.23
C ASP A 84 9.41 -8.63 -7.78
N LEU A 85 8.23 -8.86 -7.18
CA LEU A 85 8.00 -8.62 -5.75
C LEU A 85 8.66 -9.67 -4.86
N LEU A 86 9.01 -10.84 -5.41
CA LEU A 86 9.61 -11.95 -4.68
C LEU A 86 11.16 -11.92 -4.72
N ARG A 87 11.75 -10.83 -5.24
CA ARG A 87 13.19 -10.58 -5.32
C ARG A 87 13.66 -9.60 -4.25
#